data_AF-K2S6H6-F1
#
_entry.id   AF-K2S6H6-F1
#
_cell.length_a   1.000
_cell.length_b   1.000
_cell.length_c   1.000
_cell.angle_alpha   90.00
_cell.angle_beta   90.00
_cell.angle_gamma   90.00
#
_symmetry.space_group_name_H-M   'P 1'
#
loop_
_entity.id
_entity.type
_entity.pdbx_description
1 polymer ?
#
loop_
_entity_poly.entity_id
_entity_poly.type
_entity_poly.pdbx_seq_one_letter_code
_entity_poly.pdbx_strand_id
1 'polypeptide(L)'
;MNEHTTLRRPKKLVVCCDGTWIDSDNGELVNNGTWLNPKWEVQDPSNVTRIGRAILCEDSQFRPQIVFYQAGIGTGPSTLEKLVGGGTGAGLTENVREAYCFLTNNYVDGDLIYLTGFSRGAFTARSIADLIGCVGLLGKHAMQHFYRVFEDYEHAGEEDCEVTLTHDIPDFRITLPSSNMPMQVRRESYLEAYRKELERHRLTRGVEIQAIGVWDTVGRPLFSHMRTCRIAMHTTILLSFLTPPFSFFFFLTKKREREKEAIILRRY
;
A
#
# COMPACT_ATOMS: atom_id res chain seq x y z
N MET A 1 -27.61 8.13 30.49
CA MET A 1 -27.16 6.78 30.11
C MET A 1 -26.29 6.94 28.88
N ASN A 2 -24.96 6.82 29.02
CA ASN A 2 -24.06 6.87 27.89
C ASN A 2 -24.16 5.52 27.16
N GLU A 3 -24.87 5.49 26.03
CA GLU A 3 -24.64 4.44 25.04
C GLU A 3 -23.19 4.56 24.60
N HIS A 4 -22.33 3.70 25.13
CA HIS A 4 -21.08 3.40 24.46
C HIS A 4 -21.45 2.86 23.08
N THR A 5 -21.37 3.71 22.05
CA THR A 5 -21.47 3.32 20.65
C THR A 5 -20.35 2.33 20.38
N THR A 6 -20.66 1.05 20.53
CA THR A 6 -19.71 -0.02 20.28
C THR A 6 -19.41 -0.02 18.79
N LEU A 7 -18.19 0.36 18.44
CA LEU A 7 -17.75 0.39 17.06
C LEU A 7 -17.86 -1.02 16.48
N ARG A 8 -18.69 -1.18 15.44
CA ARG A 8 -18.93 -2.48 14.82
C ARG A 8 -17.66 -2.99 14.14
N ARG A 9 -17.36 -4.26 14.34
CA ARG A 9 -16.17 -4.94 13.82
C ARG A 9 -16.57 -6.03 12.82
N PRO A 10 -15.66 -6.43 11.92
CA PRO A 10 -14.34 -5.83 11.66
C PRO A 10 -14.42 -4.49 10.92
N LYS A 11 -13.45 -3.60 11.13
CA LYS A 11 -13.29 -2.40 10.28
C LYS A 11 -12.69 -2.78 8.94
N LYS A 12 -12.93 -1.98 7.92
CA LYS A 12 -12.23 -2.06 6.63
C LYS A 12 -11.25 -0.89 6.52
N LEU A 13 -9.97 -1.18 6.38
CA LEU A 13 -8.93 -0.20 6.10
C LEU A 13 -8.64 -0.26 4.60
N VAL A 14 -8.83 0.85 3.90
CA VAL A 14 -8.62 0.95 2.45
C VAL A 14 -7.51 1.93 2.17
N VAL A 15 -6.45 1.49 1.52
CA VAL A 15 -5.30 2.32 1.12
C VAL A 15 -5.37 2.56 -0.38
N CYS A 16 -5.45 3.83 -0.77
CA CYS A 16 -5.55 4.30 -2.15
C CYS A 16 -4.27 5.06 -2.52
N CYS A 17 -3.41 4.47 -3.35
CA CYS A 17 -2.14 5.06 -3.78
C CYS A 17 -2.24 5.60 -5.21
N ASP A 18 -2.18 6.92 -5.37
CA ASP A 18 -2.25 7.53 -6.70
C ASP A 18 -0.91 7.49 -7.46
N GLY A 19 -0.94 7.84 -8.74
CA GLY A 19 0.19 7.84 -9.68
C GLY A 19 1.25 8.87 -9.32
N THR A 20 1.68 9.70 -10.25
CA THR A 20 2.68 10.75 -9.98
C THR A 20 2.29 11.96 -10.75
N TRP A 21 2.55 13.13 -10.16
CA TRP A 21 1.97 14.39 -10.61
C TRP A 21 0.45 14.35 -10.54
N ILE A 22 -0.11 13.49 -9.69
CA ILE A 22 -1.54 13.44 -9.42
C ILE A 22 -1.74 13.82 -7.95
N ASP A 23 -2.29 15.01 -7.73
CA ASP A 23 -2.70 15.50 -6.42
C ASP A 23 -4.10 16.09 -6.50
N SER A 24 -5.07 15.26 -6.16
CA SER A 24 -6.45 15.69 -6.13
C SER A 24 -6.83 16.48 -4.87
N ASP A 25 -5.90 16.63 -3.91
CA ASP A 25 -6.16 17.28 -2.62
C ASP A 25 -5.56 18.71 -2.56
N ASN A 26 -4.50 18.99 -3.31
CA ASN A 26 -3.84 20.30 -3.31
C ASN A 26 -4.28 21.28 -4.41
N GLY A 27 -5.28 20.91 -5.24
CA GLY A 27 -5.80 21.80 -6.29
C GLY A 27 -4.75 22.20 -7.33
N GLU A 28 -3.81 21.29 -7.61
CA GLU A 28 -2.66 21.52 -8.49
C GLU A 28 -3.16 21.96 -9.89
N LEU A 29 -2.65 23.10 -10.38
CA LEU A 29 -3.00 23.62 -11.69
C LEU A 29 -2.16 22.92 -12.75
N VAL A 30 -2.82 22.16 -13.62
CA VAL A 30 -2.20 21.52 -14.77
C VAL A 30 -2.46 22.34 -16.02
N ASN A 31 -1.42 22.48 -16.85
CA ASN A 31 -1.58 23.07 -18.17
C ASN A 31 -2.21 22.04 -19.12
N ASN A 32 -3.53 22.08 -19.26
CA ASN A 32 -4.30 21.29 -20.21
C ASN A 32 -4.37 21.93 -21.62
N GLY A 33 -3.64 23.02 -21.83
CA GLY A 33 -3.54 23.72 -23.11
C GLY A 33 -2.40 23.20 -23.98
N THR A 34 -2.21 23.81 -25.15
CA THR A 34 -1.04 23.55 -26.00
C THR A 34 0.11 24.49 -25.61
N TRP A 35 1.34 24.21 -26.05
CA TRP A 35 2.48 25.11 -25.81
C TRP A 35 2.21 26.55 -26.29
N LEU A 36 1.44 26.70 -27.37
CA LEU A 36 1.04 27.99 -27.92
C LEU A 36 -0.15 28.64 -27.18
N ASN A 37 -0.99 27.86 -26.51
CA ASN A 37 -2.17 28.32 -25.79
C ASN A 37 -2.30 27.58 -24.45
N PRO A 38 -1.53 27.96 -23.42
CA PRO A 38 -1.58 27.31 -22.12
C PRO A 38 -2.94 27.53 -21.45
N LYS A 39 -3.48 26.47 -20.83
CA LYS A 39 -4.76 26.48 -20.12
C LYS A 39 -4.55 25.82 -18.76
N TRP A 40 -4.40 26.63 -17.73
CA TRP A 40 -4.17 26.17 -16.36
C TRP A 40 -5.51 25.87 -15.69
N GLU A 41 -5.78 24.60 -15.41
CA GLU A 41 -7.01 24.16 -14.76
C GLU A 41 -6.67 23.25 -13.58
N VAL A 42 -7.59 23.15 -12.62
CA VAL A 42 -7.48 22.17 -11.54
C VAL A 42 -7.42 20.79 -12.14
N GLN A 43 -6.47 19.99 -11.69
CA GLN A 43 -6.30 18.62 -12.16
C GLN A 43 -7.58 17.78 -11.95
N ASP A 44 -8.00 17.09 -13.01
CA ASP A 44 -9.09 16.13 -12.93
C ASP A 44 -8.73 14.98 -11.97
N PRO A 45 -9.67 14.56 -11.11
CA PRO A 45 -9.40 13.49 -10.16
C PRO A 45 -9.16 12.17 -10.87
N SER A 46 -8.09 11.46 -10.48
CA SER A 46 -7.78 10.15 -11.03
C SER A 46 -8.84 9.10 -10.68
N ASN A 47 -8.75 7.93 -11.33
CA ASN A 47 -9.58 6.79 -10.93
C ASN A 47 -9.32 6.35 -9.47
N VAL A 48 -8.09 6.48 -8.97
CA VAL A 48 -7.78 6.15 -7.56
C VAL A 48 -8.48 7.12 -6.62
N THR A 49 -8.37 8.42 -6.90
CA THR A 49 -9.07 9.47 -6.14
C THR A 49 -10.58 9.25 -6.19
N ARG A 50 -11.14 9.00 -7.38
CA ARG A 50 -12.58 8.76 -7.57
C ARG A 50 -13.06 7.55 -6.79
N ILE A 51 -12.28 6.45 -6.77
CA ILE A 51 -12.59 5.26 -5.97
C ILE A 51 -12.56 5.61 -4.48
N GLY A 52 -11.48 6.24 -3.99
CA GLY A 52 -11.35 6.63 -2.58
C GLY A 52 -12.52 7.49 -2.10
N ARG A 53 -12.90 8.50 -2.89
CA ARG A 53 -14.04 9.40 -2.61
C ARG A 53 -15.41 8.73 -2.76
N ALA A 54 -15.50 7.62 -3.47
CA ALA A 54 -16.74 6.87 -3.62
C ALA A 54 -16.97 5.88 -2.47
N ILE A 55 -15.95 5.51 -1.69
CA ILE A 55 -16.12 4.58 -0.56
C ILE A 55 -16.96 5.25 0.54
N LEU A 56 -18.04 4.60 0.95
CA LEU A 56 -18.89 5.07 2.05
C LEU A 56 -18.18 4.91 3.40
N CYS A 57 -18.46 5.77 4.37
CA CYS A 57 -17.87 5.66 5.71
C CYS A 57 -18.24 4.37 6.45
N GLU A 58 -19.34 3.72 6.07
CA GLU A 58 -19.81 2.46 6.61
C GLU A 58 -20.27 1.52 5.50
N ASP A 59 -20.17 0.22 5.73
CA ASP A 59 -20.74 -0.78 4.84
C ASP A 59 -22.22 -1.10 5.17
N SER A 60 -22.81 -2.05 4.44
CA SER A 60 -24.22 -2.46 4.59
C SER A 60 -24.53 -3.10 5.94
N GLN A 61 -23.51 -3.42 6.73
CA GLN A 61 -23.62 -3.96 8.09
C GLN A 61 -23.31 -2.90 9.16
N PHE A 62 -23.17 -1.63 8.75
CA PHE A 62 -22.77 -0.50 9.59
C PHE A 62 -21.37 -0.68 10.20
N ARG A 63 -20.47 -1.38 9.50
CA ARG A 63 -19.06 -1.49 9.90
C ARG A 63 -18.26 -0.36 9.27
N PRO A 64 -17.36 0.31 10.03
CA PRO A 64 -16.57 1.42 9.50
C PRO A 64 -15.67 1.02 8.33
N GLN A 65 -15.59 1.87 7.32
CA GLN A 65 -14.64 1.81 6.22
C GLN A 65 -13.77 3.07 6.26
N ILE A 66 -12.51 2.92 6.67
CA ILE A 66 -11.54 4.00 6.84
C ILE A 66 -10.64 4.04 5.62
N VAL A 67 -10.66 5.16 4.91
CA VAL A 67 -9.87 5.37 3.69
C VAL A 67 -8.63 6.19 4.01
N PHE A 68 -7.49 5.74 3.53
CA PHE A 68 -6.25 6.49 3.47
C PHE A 68 -5.89 6.73 2.00
N TYR A 69 -5.82 7.99 1.62
CA TYR A 69 -5.39 8.40 0.28
C TYR A 69 -3.95 8.90 0.34
N GLN A 70 -3.10 8.32 -0.50
CA GLN A 70 -1.72 8.74 -0.70
C GLN A 70 -1.62 9.46 -2.04
N ALA A 71 -1.27 10.74 -2.00
CA ALA A 71 -1.02 11.53 -3.19
C ALA A 71 0.17 10.98 -3.99
N GLY A 72 0.19 11.28 -5.28
CA GLY A 72 1.24 10.83 -6.16
C GLY A 72 2.61 11.41 -5.78
N ILE A 73 3.68 10.69 -6.14
CA ILE A 73 5.03 11.20 -5.90
C ILE A 73 5.20 12.53 -6.63
N GLY A 74 5.81 13.52 -5.99
CA GLY A 74 6.13 14.80 -6.63
C GLY A 74 5.08 15.90 -6.51
N THR A 75 4.14 15.82 -5.55
CA THR A 75 3.05 16.79 -5.40
C THR A 75 3.09 17.64 -4.12
N GLY A 76 4.15 17.52 -3.31
CA GLY A 76 4.34 18.32 -2.11
C GLY A 76 4.89 19.74 -2.35
N PRO A 77 4.84 20.65 -1.36
CA PRO A 77 5.33 22.03 -1.50
C PRO A 77 6.86 22.15 -1.70
N SER A 78 7.63 21.10 -1.42
CA SER A 78 9.11 21.04 -1.54
C SER A 78 9.60 20.32 -2.81
N THR A 79 8.76 20.26 -3.83
CA THR A 79 8.95 19.46 -5.05
C THR A 79 10.05 19.93 -5.98
N LEU A 80 10.44 21.20 -5.93
CA LEU A 80 11.53 21.72 -6.76
C LEU A 80 12.90 21.13 -6.35
N GLU A 81 13.10 20.81 -5.08
CA GLU A 81 14.35 20.17 -4.59
C GLU A 81 14.38 18.65 -4.85
N LYS A 82 13.23 17.96 -4.73
CA LYS A 82 13.12 16.51 -4.97
C LYS A 82 13.25 16.12 -6.45
N LEU A 83 12.97 17.05 -7.38
CA LEU A 83 13.09 16.80 -8.82
C LEU A 83 14.52 17.03 -9.36
N VAL A 84 15.26 17.97 -8.78
CA VAL A 84 16.63 18.32 -9.21
C VAL A 84 17.70 17.47 -8.51
N GLY A 85 17.43 17.00 -7.30
CA GLY A 85 18.33 16.11 -6.53
C GLY A 85 18.06 14.63 -6.75
N GLY A 86 18.23 14.14 -7.98
CA GLY A 86 18.17 12.74 -8.41
C GLY A 86 17.72 11.66 -7.40
N GLY A 87 16.52 11.10 -7.59
CA GLY A 87 16.13 9.85 -6.92
C GLY A 87 14.64 9.56 -6.98
N THR A 88 14.16 8.96 -8.08
CA THR A 88 12.79 8.45 -8.21
C THR A 88 12.38 7.44 -7.14
N GLY A 89 13.34 6.86 -6.40
CA GLY A 89 13.11 5.88 -5.33
C GLY A 89 12.77 6.46 -3.96
N ALA A 90 13.35 7.60 -3.55
CA ALA A 90 13.21 8.10 -2.17
C ALA A 90 11.75 8.48 -1.82
N GLY A 91 11.03 9.11 -2.75
CA GLY A 91 9.61 9.43 -2.56
C GLY A 91 8.69 8.22 -2.55
N LEU A 92 9.08 7.13 -3.23
CA LEU A 92 8.31 5.89 -3.27
C LEU A 92 8.41 5.12 -1.95
N THR A 93 9.63 5.08 -1.39
CA THR A 93 9.90 4.54 -0.07
C THR A 93 9.11 5.29 1.01
N GLU A 94 9.04 6.63 0.96
CA GLU A 94 8.23 7.42 1.91
C GLU A 94 6.75 7.02 1.88
N ASN A 95 6.14 6.97 0.70
CA ASN A 95 4.72 6.61 0.54
C ASN A 95 4.41 5.20 1.10
N VAL A 96 5.35 4.25 0.97
CA VAL A 96 5.20 2.91 1.57
C VAL A 96 5.23 2.99 3.10
N ARG A 97 6.16 3.77 3.67
CA ARG A 97 6.32 3.96 5.12
C ARG A 97 5.09 4.62 5.75
N GLU A 98 4.57 5.68 5.13
CA GLU A 98 3.39 6.41 5.61
C GLU A 98 2.14 5.51 5.61
N ALA A 99 1.88 4.81 4.51
CA ALA A 99 0.74 3.89 4.40
C ALA A 99 0.86 2.70 5.39
N TYR A 100 2.06 2.15 5.57
CA TYR A 100 2.30 1.10 6.56
C TYR A 100 2.06 1.59 7.99
N CYS A 101 2.51 2.81 8.31
CA CYS A 101 2.26 3.46 9.60
C CYS A 101 0.75 3.67 9.83
N PHE A 102 0.01 4.13 8.83
CA PHE A 102 -1.45 4.22 8.88
C PHE A 102 -2.10 2.88 9.22
N LEU A 103 -1.71 1.80 8.53
CA LEU A 103 -2.24 0.46 8.78
C LEU A 103 -1.93 0.00 10.20
N THR A 104 -0.67 0.12 10.66
CA THR A 104 -0.26 -0.26 12.01
C THR A 104 -1.03 0.51 13.09
N ASN A 105 -1.26 1.80 12.87
CA ASN A 105 -1.95 2.66 13.84
C ASN A 105 -3.46 2.43 13.91
N ASN A 106 -4.08 1.90 12.87
CA ASN A 106 -5.54 1.77 12.79
C ASN A 106 -6.04 0.31 12.86
N TYR A 107 -5.18 -0.65 12.59
CA TYR A 107 -5.52 -2.07 12.58
C TYR A 107 -5.68 -2.62 14.00
N VAL A 108 -6.73 -3.41 14.17
CA VAL A 108 -6.92 -4.34 15.29
C VAL A 108 -7.21 -5.72 14.72
N ASP A 109 -6.82 -6.76 15.44
CA ASP A 109 -6.98 -8.14 15.00
C ASP A 109 -8.40 -8.44 14.49
N GLY A 110 -8.47 -8.99 13.27
CA GLY A 110 -9.71 -9.26 12.55
C GLY A 110 -10.17 -8.17 11.59
N ASP A 111 -9.59 -6.96 11.65
CA ASP A 111 -9.86 -5.91 10.65
C ASP A 111 -9.42 -6.35 9.24
N LEU A 112 -10.04 -5.77 8.22
CA LEU A 112 -9.85 -6.14 6.82
C LEU A 112 -9.03 -5.06 6.09
N ILE A 113 -7.98 -5.46 5.37
CA ILE A 113 -7.11 -4.53 4.62
C ILE A 113 -7.34 -4.68 3.11
N TYR A 114 -7.52 -3.56 2.42
CA TYR A 114 -7.64 -3.49 0.97
C TYR A 114 -6.66 -2.45 0.42
N LEU A 115 -5.97 -2.81 -0.65
CA LEU A 115 -4.99 -1.93 -1.28
C LEU A 115 -5.43 -1.63 -2.72
N THR A 116 -5.24 -0.40 -3.16
CA THR A 116 -5.44 -0.03 -4.55
C THR A 116 -4.44 1.00 -5.02
N GLY A 117 -4.05 0.94 -6.28
CA GLY A 117 -3.18 1.98 -6.83
C GLY A 117 -2.99 1.96 -8.34
N PHE A 118 -2.50 3.08 -8.87
CA PHE A 118 -2.31 3.33 -10.30
C PHE A 118 -0.87 3.73 -10.61
N SER A 119 -0.29 3.24 -11.71
CA SER A 119 1.06 3.62 -12.16
C SER A 119 2.13 3.46 -11.07
N ARG A 120 2.76 4.56 -10.60
CA ARG A 120 3.69 4.50 -9.44
C ARG A 120 2.98 4.13 -8.14
N GLY A 121 1.74 4.55 -7.93
CA GLY A 121 0.91 4.10 -6.82
C GLY A 121 0.61 2.60 -6.86
N ALA A 122 0.54 1.98 -8.05
CA ALA A 122 0.44 0.53 -8.17
C ALA A 122 1.73 -0.18 -7.72
N PHE A 123 2.90 0.45 -7.89
CA PHE A 123 4.12 -0.03 -7.28
C PHE A 123 4.05 0.10 -5.75
N THR A 124 3.68 1.27 -5.22
CA THR A 124 3.52 1.49 -3.77
C THR A 124 2.61 0.46 -3.13
N ALA A 125 1.41 0.23 -3.69
CA ALA A 125 0.44 -0.73 -3.18
C ALA A 125 1.00 -2.16 -3.14
N ARG A 126 1.77 -2.57 -4.15
CA ARG A 126 2.43 -3.89 -4.17
C ARG A 126 3.57 -3.97 -3.16
N SER A 127 4.35 -2.91 -2.99
CA SER A 127 5.43 -2.87 -1.99
C SER A 127 4.90 -2.89 -0.56
N ILE A 128 3.77 -2.25 -0.28
CA ILE A 128 3.07 -2.37 1.01
C ILE A 128 2.65 -3.83 1.25
N ALA A 129 2.10 -4.48 0.22
CA ALA A 129 1.70 -5.88 0.32
C ALA A 129 2.88 -6.83 0.55
N ASP A 130 4.01 -6.61 -0.14
CA ASP A 130 5.24 -7.39 0.04
C ASP A 130 5.82 -7.16 1.45
N LEU A 131 5.90 -5.92 1.92
CA LEU A 131 6.35 -5.60 3.27
C LEU A 131 5.48 -6.30 4.33
N ILE A 132 4.15 -6.25 4.21
CA ILE A 132 3.24 -6.96 5.11
C ILE A 132 3.42 -8.49 4.98
N GLY A 133 3.66 -9.00 3.78
CA GLY A 133 3.91 -10.42 3.53
C GLY A 133 5.21 -10.92 4.16
N CYS A 134 6.27 -10.11 4.13
CA CYS A 134 7.60 -10.48 4.61
C CYS A 134 7.77 -10.19 6.10
N VAL A 135 7.40 -9.00 6.57
CA VAL A 135 7.62 -8.53 7.95
C VAL A 135 6.39 -8.75 8.84
N GLY A 136 5.19 -8.88 8.26
CA GLY A 136 3.93 -8.78 8.98
C GLY A 136 3.52 -7.32 9.20
N LEU A 137 2.51 -7.10 10.05
CA LEU A 137 2.11 -5.77 10.49
C LEU A 137 2.62 -5.53 11.92
N LEU A 138 3.47 -4.53 12.11
CA LEU A 138 4.04 -4.25 13.43
C LEU A 138 2.96 -3.89 14.47
N GLY A 139 3.27 -4.19 15.73
CA GLY A 139 2.59 -3.61 16.88
C GLY A 139 2.80 -2.11 16.96
N LYS A 140 1.82 -1.37 17.48
CA LYS A 140 2.00 0.08 17.72
C LYS A 140 3.22 0.36 18.61
N HIS A 141 3.45 -0.49 19.61
CA HIS A 141 4.62 -0.40 20.49
C HIS A 141 5.94 -0.64 19.75
N ALA A 142 5.93 -1.43 18.68
CA ALA A 142 7.11 -1.75 17.88
C ALA A 142 7.42 -0.69 16.82
N MET A 143 6.51 0.27 16.55
CA MET A 143 6.73 1.32 15.54
C MET A 143 7.92 2.23 15.85
N GLN A 144 8.38 2.29 17.10
CA GLN A 144 9.63 2.99 17.45
C GLN A 144 10.86 2.39 16.73
N HIS A 145 10.81 1.11 16.36
CA HIS A 145 11.87 0.39 15.65
C HIS A 145 11.66 0.37 14.13
N PHE A 146 10.59 1.00 13.63
CA PHE A 146 10.14 0.82 12.25
C PHE A 146 11.20 1.21 11.21
N TYR A 147 11.98 2.27 11.47
CA TYR A 147 13.05 2.67 10.57
C TYR A 147 14.07 1.53 10.35
N ARG A 148 14.53 0.89 11.42
CA ARG A 148 15.47 -0.24 11.36
C ARG A 148 14.86 -1.48 10.72
N VAL A 149 13.60 -1.77 11.07
CA VAL A 149 12.85 -2.87 10.42
C VAL A 149 12.74 -2.68 8.92
N PHE A 150 12.48 -1.45 8.49
CA PHE A 150 12.34 -1.11 7.09
C PHE A 150 13.70 -1.14 6.36
N GLU A 151 14.75 -0.62 6.98
CA GLU A 151 16.14 -0.69 6.50
C GLU A 151 16.60 -2.14 6.31
N ASP A 152 16.35 -3.01 7.30
CA ASP A 152 16.65 -4.45 7.23
C ASP A 152 15.86 -5.15 6.12
N TYR A 153 14.62 -4.72 5.86
CA TYR A 153 13.79 -5.24 4.78
C TYR A 153 14.27 -4.79 3.39
N GLU A 154 14.73 -3.55 3.23
CA GLU A 154 15.25 -3.04 1.96
C GLU A 154 16.52 -3.79 1.56
N HIS A 155 17.47 -3.95 2.48
CA HIS A 155 18.76 -4.61 2.24
C HIS A 155 18.71 -6.15 2.39
N ALA A 156 17.51 -6.73 2.60
CA ALA A 156 17.37 -8.16 2.78
C ALA A 156 17.89 -8.94 1.57
N GLY A 157 18.86 -9.83 1.81
CA GLY A 157 19.50 -10.65 0.79
C GLY A 157 20.66 -9.97 0.08
N GLU A 158 21.19 -8.85 0.55
CA GLU A 158 22.49 -8.32 0.12
C GLU A 158 23.64 -9.13 0.75
N GLU A 159 24.85 -9.10 0.15
CA GLU A 159 25.97 -9.93 0.62
C GLU A 159 26.52 -9.47 1.97
N ASP A 160 26.57 -8.16 2.19
CA ASP A 160 27.07 -7.53 3.40
C ASP A 160 25.93 -6.95 4.27
N CYS A 161 24.74 -7.57 4.22
CA CYS A 161 23.61 -7.09 5.02
C CYS A 161 23.86 -7.31 6.52
N GLU A 162 23.87 -6.22 7.28
CA GLU A 162 23.83 -6.25 8.75
C GLU A 162 22.40 -6.08 9.24
N VAL A 163 22.04 -6.80 10.30
CA VAL A 163 20.73 -6.66 10.94
C VAL A 163 20.75 -5.44 11.86
N THR A 164 20.29 -4.32 11.35
CA THR A 164 20.35 -3.02 12.01
C THR A 164 19.44 -2.96 13.25
N LEU A 165 18.33 -3.73 13.28
CA LEU A 165 17.44 -3.83 14.44
C LEU A 165 18.16 -4.33 15.71
N THR A 166 19.29 -5.03 15.58
CA THR A 166 20.14 -5.48 16.70
C THR A 166 20.61 -4.30 17.57
N HIS A 167 20.74 -3.10 17.00
CA HIS A 167 21.12 -1.90 17.76
C HIS A 167 20.05 -1.48 18.78
N ASP A 168 18.78 -1.65 18.42
CA ASP A 168 17.66 -1.33 19.30
C ASP A 168 17.34 -2.50 20.23
N ILE A 169 17.54 -3.74 19.75
CA ILE A 169 17.24 -4.98 20.47
C ILE A 169 18.47 -5.91 20.36
N PRO A 170 19.42 -5.86 21.30
CA PRO A 170 20.69 -6.60 21.23
C PRO A 170 20.57 -8.13 21.10
N ASP A 171 19.44 -8.69 21.55
CA ASP A 171 19.14 -10.11 21.50
C ASP A 171 18.44 -10.53 20.19
N PHE A 172 18.09 -9.59 19.32
CA PHE A 172 17.49 -9.86 18.02
C PHE A 172 18.57 -10.39 17.07
N ARG A 173 18.56 -11.69 16.78
CA ARG A 173 19.58 -12.32 15.95
C ARG A 173 18.95 -13.31 14.98
N ILE A 174 19.39 -13.26 13.73
CA ILE A 174 19.00 -14.22 12.70
C ILE A 174 20.24 -14.94 12.17
N THR A 175 20.04 -16.16 11.68
CA THR A 175 21.07 -16.85 10.90
C THR A 175 21.04 -16.32 9.47
N LEU A 176 22.13 -15.67 9.04
CA LEU A 176 22.23 -15.15 7.68
C LEU A 176 22.38 -16.29 6.65
N PRO A 177 21.73 -16.19 5.48
CA PRO A 177 21.86 -17.17 4.41
C PRO A 177 23.26 -17.12 3.78
N SER A 178 23.71 -18.24 3.23
CA SER A 178 25.03 -18.33 2.57
C SER A 178 25.11 -17.40 1.34
N SER A 179 26.21 -16.67 1.19
CA SER A 179 26.49 -15.79 0.04
C SER A 179 26.49 -16.53 -1.31
N ASN A 180 26.74 -17.83 -1.32
CA ASN A 180 26.76 -18.65 -2.54
C ASN A 180 25.36 -18.92 -3.12
N MET A 181 24.28 -18.61 -2.38
CA MET A 181 22.91 -18.78 -2.87
C MET A 181 22.50 -17.64 -3.82
N PRO A 182 21.61 -17.89 -4.80
CA PRO A 182 21.06 -16.84 -5.64
C PRO A 182 20.38 -15.75 -4.80
N MET A 183 20.53 -14.47 -5.18
CA MET A 183 20.01 -13.30 -4.44
C MET A 183 18.55 -13.45 -4.01
N GLN A 184 17.69 -13.97 -4.91
CA GLN A 184 16.28 -14.21 -4.61
C GLN A 184 16.12 -15.17 -3.43
N VAL A 185 16.80 -16.33 -3.48
CA VAL A 185 16.75 -17.34 -2.41
C VAL A 185 17.35 -16.80 -1.10
N ARG A 186 18.41 -15.99 -1.17
CA ARG A 186 18.99 -15.33 0.00
C ARG A 186 17.98 -14.40 0.65
N ARG A 187 17.35 -13.51 -0.13
CA ARG A 187 16.31 -12.60 0.37
C ARG A 187 15.15 -13.35 1.01
N GLU A 188 14.63 -14.39 0.37
CA GLU A 188 13.54 -15.20 0.92
C GLU A 188 13.91 -15.85 2.25
N SER A 189 15.10 -16.45 2.32
CA SER A 189 15.59 -17.11 3.53
C SER A 189 15.84 -16.13 4.67
N TYR A 190 16.41 -14.96 4.35
CA TYR A 190 16.61 -13.86 5.29
C TYR A 190 15.28 -13.39 5.88
N LEU A 191 14.30 -13.06 5.03
CA LEU A 191 13.02 -12.50 5.47
C LEU A 191 12.18 -13.52 6.27
N GLU A 192 12.25 -14.80 5.92
CA GLU A 192 11.62 -15.87 6.70
C GLU A 192 12.23 -16.00 8.11
N ALA A 193 13.56 -15.94 8.23
CA ALA A 193 14.23 -15.95 9.54
C ALA A 193 13.93 -14.68 10.33
N TYR A 194 13.96 -13.53 9.67
CA TYR A 194 13.66 -12.22 10.25
C TYR A 194 12.25 -12.15 10.80
N ARG A 195 11.26 -12.61 10.04
CA ARG A 195 9.85 -12.66 10.47
C ARG A 195 9.66 -13.50 11.73
N LYS A 196 10.26 -14.70 11.76
CA LYS A 196 10.19 -15.58 12.95
C LYS A 196 10.75 -14.89 14.18
N GLU A 197 11.83 -14.13 14.01
CA GLU A 197 12.45 -13.40 15.10
C GLU A 197 11.61 -12.21 15.58
N LEU A 198 11.00 -11.47 14.66
CA LEU A 198 10.01 -10.44 15.02
C LEU A 198 8.81 -11.02 15.78
N GLU A 199 8.32 -12.20 15.38
CA GLU A 199 7.22 -12.90 16.04
C GLU A 199 7.65 -13.39 17.44
N ARG A 200 8.88 -13.91 17.58
CA ARG A 200 9.47 -14.30 18.88
C ARG A 200 9.49 -13.15 19.88
N HIS A 201 9.85 -11.96 19.42
CA HIS A 201 9.86 -10.73 20.23
C HIS A 201 8.49 -10.06 20.36
N ARG A 202 7.43 -10.62 19.75
CA ARG A 202 6.06 -10.06 19.74
C ARG A 202 6.01 -8.64 19.18
N LEU A 203 6.86 -8.35 18.19
CA LEU A 203 6.93 -7.05 17.52
C LEU A 203 5.97 -6.98 16.34
N THR A 204 5.66 -8.11 15.70
CA THR A 204 4.81 -8.20 14.52
C THR A 204 3.62 -9.14 14.72
N ARG A 205 2.62 -9.03 13.85
CA ARG A 205 1.48 -9.94 13.74
C ARG A 205 1.20 -10.27 12.28
N GLY A 206 0.73 -11.50 12.04
CA GLY A 206 0.23 -11.91 10.74
C GLY A 206 -1.12 -11.24 10.44
N VAL A 207 -1.25 -10.65 9.24
CA VAL A 207 -2.49 -10.05 8.76
C VAL A 207 -2.75 -10.47 7.31
N GLU A 208 -4.01 -10.62 6.94
CA GLU A 208 -4.41 -10.98 5.57
C GLU A 208 -4.89 -9.74 4.81
N ILE A 209 -4.30 -9.52 3.64
CA ILE A 209 -4.76 -8.50 2.69
C ILE A 209 -5.89 -9.12 1.86
N GLN A 210 -7.09 -8.54 1.96
CA GLN A 210 -8.30 -9.08 1.37
C GLN A 210 -8.34 -8.90 -0.15
N ALA A 211 -7.83 -7.77 -0.65
CA ALA A 211 -7.70 -7.54 -2.08
C ALA A 211 -6.62 -6.49 -2.39
N ILE A 212 -6.02 -6.63 -3.58
CA ILE A 212 -5.12 -5.65 -4.19
C ILE A 212 -5.65 -5.35 -5.58
N GLY A 213 -6.11 -4.12 -5.82
CA GLY A 213 -6.55 -3.66 -7.13
C GLY A 213 -5.54 -2.68 -7.73
N VAL A 214 -4.79 -3.09 -8.75
CA VAL A 214 -3.75 -2.25 -9.38
C VAL A 214 -3.84 -2.24 -10.90
N TRP A 215 -3.49 -1.11 -11.53
CA TRP A 215 -3.52 -0.95 -12.98
C TRP A 215 -2.40 -0.04 -13.50
N ASP A 216 -2.07 -0.21 -14.79
CA ASP A 216 -1.02 0.52 -15.53
C ASP A 216 0.36 0.48 -14.86
N THR A 217 0.83 -0.71 -14.49
CA THR A 217 2.06 -0.86 -13.71
C THR A 217 3.30 -0.53 -14.53
N VAL A 218 3.96 0.60 -14.22
CA VAL A 218 5.32 0.89 -14.66
C VAL A 218 6.29 0.19 -13.71
N GLY A 219 6.99 -0.85 -14.18
CA GLY A 219 8.00 -1.57 -13.42
C GLY A 219 7.54 -2.88 -12.77
N ARG A 220 8.47 -3.84 -12.73
CA ARG A 220 8.35 -5.04 -11.89
C ARG A 220 8.35 -4.60 -10.42
N PRO A 221 7.58 -5.24 -9.52
CA PRO A 221 7.78 -5.00 -8.09
C PRO A 221 9.27 -5.19 -7.77
N LEU A 222 9.85 -4.35 -6.91
CA LEU A 222 11.26 -4.49 -6.50
C LEU A 222 11.53 -5.88 -5.90
N PHE A 223 10.49 -6.56 -5.40
CA PHE A 223 10.60 -7.73 -4.54
C PHE A 223 9.47 -8.74 -4.85
N SER A 224 9.80 -10.02 -4.94
CA SER A 224 8.98 -11.06 -5.58
C SER A 224 8.28 -12.02 -4.62
N HIS A 225 7.88 -11.59 -3.42
CA HIS A 225 7.41 -12.53 -2.38
C HIS A 225 5.95 -12.33 -1.96
N MET A 226 5.02 -12.55 -2.90
CA MET A 226 3.58 -12.59 -2.60
C MET A 226 3.09 -14.04 -2.41
N ARG A 227 3.25 -14.61 -1.20
CA ARG A 227 2.77 -15.98 -0.89
C ARG A 227 1.34 -16.05 -0.32
N THR A 228 0.73 -14.94 0.10
CA THR A 228 -0.56 -14.94 0.84
C THR A 228 -1.62 -13.95 0.38
N CYS A 229 -1.44 -13.28 -0.76
CA CYS A 229 -2.49 -12.44 -1.32
C CYS A 229 -3.36 -13.24 -2.30
N ARG A 230 -4.69 -13.19 -2.13
CA ARG A 230 -5.63 -13.48 -3.22
C ARG A 230 -5.55 -12.34 -4.23
N ILE A 231 -4.53 -12.36 -5.08
CA ILE A 231 -4.33 -11.34 -6.11
C ILE A 231 -5.43 -11.52 -7.16
N ALA A 232 -6.40 -10.61 -7.19
CA ALA A 232 -7.23 -10.41 -8.38
C ALA A 232 -6.43 -9.55 -9.35
N MET A 233 -5.46 -10.14 -10.07
CA MET A 233 -4.85 -9.49 -11.23
C MET A 233 -5.91 -9.43 -12.33
N HIS A 234 -6.72 -8.38 -12.37
CA HIS A 234 -7.36 -8.00 -13.63
C HIS A 234 -6.36 -7.17 -14.42
N THR A 235 -5.50 -7.86 -15.16
CA THR A 235 -4.78 -7.28 -16.29
C THR A 235 -5.81 -7.03 -17.40
N THR A 236 -6.67 -6.02 -17.23
CA THR A 236 -7.50 -5.57 -18.35
C THR A 236 -6.59 -4.71 -19.24
N ILE A 237 -6.07 -5.34 -20.28
CA ILE A 237 -5.57 -4.65 -21.48
C ILE A 237 -6.70 -3.70 -21.91
N LEU A 238 -6.43 -2.40 -21.85
CA LEU A 238 -7.30 -1.36 -22.40
C LEU A 238 -7.37 -1.56 -23.92
N LEU A 239 -8.34 -2.34 -24.39
CA LEU A 239 -8.86 -2.21 -25.74
C LEU A 239 -9.91 -1.10 -25.70
N SER A 240 -9.50 0.05 -26.23
CA SER A 240 -10.31 1.22 -26.49
C SER A 240 -11.60 0.82 -27.19
N PHE A 241 -12.75 0.96 -26.52
CA PHE A 241 -14.04 1.07 -27.20
C PHE A 241 -14.82 2.23 -26.60
N LEU A 242 -14.89 3.28 -27.40
CA LEU A 242 -15.80 4.40 -27.30
C LEU A 242 -17.24 3.86 -27.25
N THR A 243 -17.98 4.12 -26.16
CA THR A 243 -19.38 4.62 -26.12
C THR A 243 -20.02 4.49 -24.71
N PRO A 244 -20.73 5.53 -24.20
CA PRO A 244 -21.59 5.45 -23.00
C PRO A 244 -22.97 4.84 -23.32
N PRO A 245 -23.80 4.42 -22.32
CA PRO A 245 -23.67 4.60 -20.87
C PRO A 245 -23.60 3.25 -20.13
N PHE A 246 -22.57 3.02 -19.30
CA PHE A 246 -22.49 1.80 -18.49
C PHE A 246 -22.37 2.13 -17.00
N SER A 247 -23.31 1.59 -16.22
CA SER A 247 -23.17 1.39 -14.78
C SER A 247 -21.96 0.50 -14.53
N PHE A 248 -20.91 1.04 -13.90
CA PHE A 248 -19.79 0.22 -13.43
C PHE A 248 -20.11 -0.36 -12.05
N PHE A 249 -20.47 -1.64 -12.00
CA PHE A 249 -20.36 -2.42 -10.77
C PHE A 249 -18.94 -2.99 -10.69
N PHE A 250 -18.09 -2.41 -9.84
CA PHE A 250 -16.78 -3.01 -9.55
C PHE A 250 -16.97 -4.11 -8.50
N PHE A 251 -17.17 -5.33 -8.97
CA PHE A 251 -17.16 -6.51 -8.12
C PHE A 251 -15.73 -7.02 -7.94
N LEU A 252 -15.13 -6.78 -6.77
CA LEU A 252 -14.06 -7.66 -6.27
C LEU A 252 -14.72 -8.96 -5.75
N THR A 253 -15.34 -9.75 -6.65
CA THR A 253 -15.97 -11.02 -6.25
C THR A 253 -14.93 -12.09 -5.98
N LYS A 254 -14.88 -12.56 -4.74
CA LYS A 254 -14.59 -13.95 -4.39
C LYS A 254 -15.61 -14.84 -5.11
N LYS A 255 -15.17 -15.62 -6.11
CA LYS A 255 -16.01 -16.63 -6.76
C LYS A 255 -16.35 -17.71 -5.71
N ARG A 256 -17.64 -17.83 -5.40
CA ARG A 256 -18.30 -18.67 -4.37
C ARG A 256 -18.38 -18.08 -2.96
N GLU A 257 -19.59 -17.60 -2.68
CA GLU A 257 -20.23 -17.42 -1.38
C GLU A 257 -19.61 -16.39 -0.41
N ARG A 258 -20.11 -15.15 -0.51
CA ARG A 258 -20.67 -14.32 0.58
C ARG A 258 -20.62 -12.85 0.13
N GLU A 259 -21.77 -12.24 -0.15
CA GLU A 259 -21.94 -10.80 -0.42
C GLU A 259 -21.59 -9.90 0.80
N LYS A 260 -21.15 -10.47 1.92
CA LYS A 260 -21.03 -9.80 3.22
C LYS A 260 -19.69 -9.10 3.49
N GLU A 261 -18.71 -9.18 2.58
CA GLU A 261 -17.33 -8.69 2.83
C GLU A 261 -16.80 -7.72 1.76
N ALA A 262 -17.65 -7.22 0.85
CA ALA A 262 -17.24 -6.28 -0.20
C ALA A 262 -17.09 -4.84 0.32
N ILE A 263 -16.18 -4.06 -0.27
CA ILE A 263 -16.17 -2.58 -0.13
C ILE A 263 -17.41 -2.02 -0.84
N ILE A 264 -18.10 -1.08 -0.19
CA ILE A 264 -19.28 -0.44 -0.79
C ILE A 264 -18.95 0.95 -1.30
N LEU A 265 -19.24 1.15 -2.59
CA LEU A 265 -19.09 2.41 -3.29
C LEU A 265 -20.44 3.12 -3.37
N ARG A 266 -20.43 4.45 -3.27
CA ARG A 266 -21.57 5.31 -3.57
C ARG A 266 -21.85 5.25 -5.06
N ARG A 267 -23.12 5.04 -5.42
CA ARG A 267 -23.58 5.13 -6.80
C ARG A 267 -23.73 6.61 -7.16
N TYR A 268 -23.04 7.04 -8.20
CA TYR A 268 -23.27 8.33 -8.87
C TYR A 268 -23.99 8.07 -10.20
#